data_AF-A0A813KEL6-F1
#
_entry.id   AF-A0A813KEL6-F1
#
_cell.length_a   1.000
_cell.length_b   1.000
_cell.length_c   1.000
_cell.angle_alpha   90.00
_cell.angle_beta   90.00
_cell.angle_gamma   90.00
#
_symmetry.space_group_name_H-M   'P 1'
#
loop_
_entity.id
_entity.type
_entity.pdbx_description
1 polymer ?
#
loop_
_entity_poly.entity_id
_entity_poly.type
_entity_poly.pdbx_seq_one_letter_code
_entity_poly.pdbx_strand_id
1 'polypeptide(L)'
;TQPCDYLVSTEEEIMLDAGETARVPRGGSPDLRYLLTKREKSCISQACRIYKFRFRRDPNKDKNLFLYLGDNVSNRLTGSAVSKRIPTLRMSGGKTWHVMSRRWLTGREKLASLGFPVTASAADSMGVPELPVRDTKRASAISGNCMHFSTVAVVQFVALVCYN
;
A
#
# COMPACT_ATOMS: atom_id res chain seq x y z
N THR A 1 9.38 8.15 8.46
CA THR A 1 8.23 7.24 8.34
C THR A 1 8.70 5.84 8.00
N GLN A 2 8.05 4.83 8.58
CA GLN A 2 8.19 3.41 8.27
C GLN A 2 6.99 2.96 7.44
N PRO A 3 7.08 1.86 6.66
CA PRO A 3 5.97 1.33 5.90
C PRO A 3 4.68 1.09 6.71
N CYS A 4 4.77 0.65 7.96
CA CYS A 4 3.58 0.46 8.82
C CYS A 4 2.85 1.76 9.19
N ASP A 5 3.53 2.90 9.16
CA ASP A 5 2.96 4.19 9.57
C ASP A 5 1.85 4.65 8.59
N TYR A 6 1.81 4.06 7.39
CA TYR A 6 0.79 4.34 6.39
C TYR A 6 -0.47 3.47 6.52
N LEU A 7 -0.52 2.55 7.49
CA LEU A 7 -1.69 1.70 7.75
C LEU A 7 -2.75 2.47 8.54
N VAL A 8 -3.39 3.43 7.87
CA VAL A 8 -4.30 4.41 8.48
C VAL A 8 -5.78 4.10 8.28
N SER A 9 -6.13 3.07 7.50
CA SER A 9 -7.53 2.74 7.22
C SER A 9 -8.24 2.10 8.42
N THR A 10 -9.52 2.46 8.60
CA THR A 10 -10.38 1.82 9.61
C THR A 10 -10.80 0.42 9.16
N GLU A 11 -11.36 -0.37 10.07
CA GLU A 11 -11.86 -1.72 9.73
C GLU A 11 -12.97 -1.67 8.68
N GLU A 12 -13.86 -0.68 8.74
CA GLU A 12 -14.94 -0.49 7.77
C GLU A 12 -14.38 -0.24 6.37
N GLU A 13 -13.34 0.59 6.25
CA GLU A 13 -12.69 0.86 4.97
C GLU A 13 -11.98 -0.37 4.40
N ILE A 14 -11.32 -1.13 5.27
CA ILE A 14 -10.68 -2.40 4.89
C ILE A 14 -11.73 -3.37 4.36
N MET A 15 -12.87 -3.48 5.04
CA MET A 15 -13.97 -4.36 4.63
C MET A 15 -14.66 -3.88 3.35
N LEU A 16 -14.80 -2.56 3.15
CA LEU A 16 -15.31 -1.97 1.91
C LEU A 16 -14.40 -2.34 0.71
N ASP A 17 -13.09 -2.16 0.86
CA ASP A 17 -12.09 -2.49 -0.18
C ASP A 17 -12.02 -4.01 -0.44
N ALA A 18 -12.16 -4.82 0.62
CA ALA A 18 -12.30 -6.27 0.51
C ALA A 18 -13.56 -6.67 -0.27
N GLY A 19 -14.69 -5.99 -0.02
CA GLY A 19 -15.97 -6.20 -0.70
C GLY A 19 -15.88 -6.00 -2.21
N GLU A 20 -15.17 -4.98 -2.66
CA GLU A 20 -14.91 -4.73 -4.10
C GLU A 20 -14.11 -5.86 -4.78
N THR A 21 -13.26 -6.55 -4.01
CA THR A 21 -12.48 -7.69 -4.51
C THR A 21 -13.27 -9.00 -4.44
N ALA A 22 -14.21 -9.11 -3.50
CA ALA A 22 -14.97 -10.31 -3.24
C ALA A 22 -16.10 -10.50 -4.26
N ARG A 23 -16.18 -11.69 -4.87
CA ARG A 23 -17.37 -12.08 -5.64
C ARG A 23 -18.55 -12.49 -4.77
N VAL A 24 -18.28 -12.83 -3.51
CA VAL A 24 -19.27 -13.32 -2.54
C VAL A 24 -18.97 -12.70 -1.18
N PRO A 25 -19.92 -12.02 -0.53
CA PRO A 25 -19.74 -11.51 0.82
C PRO A 25 -19.49 -12.67 1.79
N ARG A 26 -18.39 -12.62 2.52
CA ARG A 26 -18.10 -13.57 3.61
C ARG A 26 -17.71 -12.77 4.85
N GLY A 27 -18.11 -13.32 6.00
CA GLY A 27 -18.08 -12.65 7.30
C GLY A 27 -16.78 -11.93 7.63
N GLY A 28 -16.89 -10.88 8.46
CA GLY A 28 -15.90 -9.85 8.78
C GLY A 28 -14.59 -10.29 9.43
N SER A 29 -13.93 -11.28 8.85
CA SER A 29 -12.58 -11.66 9.21
C SER A 29 -11.60 -10.62 8.69
N PRO A 30 -10.73 -10.06 9.54
CA PRO A 30 -9.68 -9.12 9.12
C PRO A 30 -8.59 -9.79 8.26
N ASP A 31 -8.50 -11.12 8.28
CA ASP A 31 -7.59 -11.89 7.42
C ASP A 31 -8.16 -12.02 6.01
N LEU A 32 -7.61 -11.27 5.05
CA LEU A 32 -8.08 -11.23 3.66
C LEU A 32 -7.47 -12.33 2.78
N ARG A 33 -6.74 -13.32 3.34
CA ARG A 33 -6.14 -14.40 2.54
C ARG A 33 -7.16 -15.22 1.76
N TYR A 34 -8.41 -15.27 2.22
CA TYR A 34 -9.47 -15.99 1.52
C TYR A 34 -9.82 -15.36 0.15
N LEU A 35 -9.57 -14.06 -0.03
CA LEU A 35 -9.80 -13.32 -1.29
C LEU A 35 -8.62 -13.41 -2.27
N LEU A 36 -7.54 -14.08 -1.89
CA LEU A 36 -6.38 -14.26 -2.75
C LEU A 36 -6.56 -15.45 -3.69
N THR A 37 -6.14 -15.25 -4.94
CA THR A 37 -6.02 -16.31 -5.94
C THR A 37 -4.95 -17.34 -5.53
N LYS A 38 -4.99 -18.54 -6.14
CA LYS A 38 -3.97 -19.58 -5.91
C LYS A 38 -2.55 -19.07 -6.21
N ARG A 39 -2.40 -18.27 -7.28
CA ARG A 39 -1.13 -17.66 -7.68
C ARG A 39 -0.62 -16.70 -6.60
N GLU A 40 -1.47 -15.79 -6.12
CA GLU A 40 -1.11 -14.82 -5.07
C GLU A 40 -0.71 -15.52 -3.75
N LYS A 41 -1.43 -16.57 -3.35
CA LYS A 41 -1.07 -17.37 -2.16
C LYS A 41 0.30 -18.04 -2.30
N SER A 42 0.58 -18.62 -3.47
CA SER A 42 1.89 -19.23 -3.77
C SER A 42 3.01 -18.18 -3.74
N CYS A 43 2.76 -17.00 -4.33
CA CYS A 43 3.67 -15.85 -4.30
C CYS A 43 4.02 -15.45 -2.86
N ILE A 44 3.03 -15.28 -1.97
CA ILE A 44 3.28 -14.96 -0.55
C ILE A 44 4.12 -16.04 0.13
N SER A 45 3.76 -17.32 -0.06
CA SER A 45 4.48 -18.43 0.56
C SER A 45 5.96 -18.48 0.14
N GLN A 46 6.23 -18.31 -1.15
CA GLN A 46 7.59 -18.28 -1.68
C GLN A 46 8.35 -17.07 -1.16
N ALA A 47 7.74 -15.89 -1.18
CA ALA A 47 8.37 -14.66 -0.72
C ALA A 47 8.72 -14.73 0.78
N CYS A 48 7.82 -15.28 1.61
CA CYS A 48 8.07 -15.50 3.03
C CYS A 48 9.22 -16.49 3.28
N ARG A 49 9.31 -17.57 2.49
CA ARG A 49 10.43 -18.52 2.57
C ARG A 49 11.76 -17.85 2.23
N ILE A 50 11.82 -17.09 1.13
CA ILE A 50 13.03 -16.37 0.72
C ILE A 50 13.41 -15.32 1.77
N TYR A 51 12.43 -14.57 2.28
CA TYR A 51 12.65 -13.58 3.34
C TYR A 51 13.27 -14.23 4.59
N LYS A 52 12.66 -15.32 5.09
CA LYS A 52 13.15 -16.03 6.28
C LYS A 52 14.57 -16.56 6.08
N PHE A 53 14.87 -17.09 4.89
CA PHE A 53 16.21 -17.56 4.55
C PHE A 53 17.23 -16.43 4.50
N ARG A 54 16.91 -15.33 3.79
CA ARG A 54 17.83 -14.22 3.52
C ARG A 54 18.08 -13.33 4.73
N PHE A 55 17.04 -13.01 5.50
CA PHE A 55 17.12 -12.05 6.61
C PHE A 55 17.16 -12.71 8.00
N ARG A 56 17.00 -14.04 8.07
CA ARG A 56 16.97 -14.81 9.33
C ARG A 56 15.94 -14.30 10.35
N ARG A 57 14.81 -13.76 9.85
CA ARG A 57 13.71 -13.22 10.66
C ARG A 57 12.39 -13.88 10.27
N ASP A 58 11.44 -13.91 11.20
CA ASP A 58 10.08 -14.38 10.91
C ASP A 58 9.31 -13.30 10.14
N PRO A 59 8.87 -13.56 8.89
CA PRO A 59 8.13 -12.57 8.09
C PRO A 59 6.80 -12.17 8.73
N ASN A 60 6.19 -13.01 9.58
CA ASN A 60 4.93 -12.67 10.25
C ASN A 60 5.10 -11.69 11.43
N LYS A 61 6.35 -11.51 11.90
CA LYS A 61 6.69 -10.58 12.99
C LYS A 61 7.23 -9.24 12.49
N ASP A 62 7.50 -9.12 11.19
CA ASP A 62 7.99 -7.88 10.60
C ASP A 62 6.80 -6.99 10.18
N LYS A 63 6.49 -5.99 11.02
CA LYS A 63 5.46 -4.98 10.76
C LYS A 63 5.71 -4.12 9.52
N ASN A 64 6.93 -4.14 8.98
CA ASN A 64 7.31 -3.34 7.83
C ASN A 64 7.43 -4.18 6.56
N LEU A 65 6.98 -5.44 6.56
CA LEU A 65 7.08 -6.34 5.40
C LEU A 65 5.83 -6.26 4.50
N PHE A 66 6.04 -5.65 3.34
CA PHE A 66 5.09 -5.48 2.25
C PHE A 66 5.61 -6.16 0.99
N LEU A 67 4.72 -6.86 0.30
CA LEU A 67 5.00 -7.64 -0.90
C LEU A 67 4.08 -7.16 -2.03
N TYR A 68 4.64 -6.83 -3.19
CA TYR A 68 3.81 -6.60 -4.37
C TYR A 68 3.47 -7.93 -5.06
N LEU A 69 2.20 -8.35 -5.01
CA LEU A 69 1.78 -9.67 -5.48
C LEU A 69 1.73 -9.80 -7.01
N GLY A 70 1.85 -8.69 -7.75
CA GLY A 70 1.94 -8.70 -9.21
C GLY A 70 3.30 -9.16 -9.75
N ASP A 71 4.35 -9.14 -8.93
CA ASP A 71 5.70 -9.52 -9.36
C ASP A 71 5.94 -11.03 -9.30
N ASN A 72 6.93 -11.48 -10.10
CA ASN A 72 7.46 -12.82 -10.01
C ASN A 72 8.55 -12.87 -8.92
N VAL A 73 8.23 -13.58 -7.82
CA VAL A 73 9.09 -13.76 -6.65
C VAL A 73 10.44 -14.39 -7.01
N SER A 74 10.49 -15.23 -8.04
CA SER A 74 11.73 -15.90 -8.47
C SER A 74 12.74 -14.92 -9.08
N ASN A 75 12.27 -13.84 -9.69
CA ASN A 75 13.14 -12.91 -10.41
C ASN A 75 13.58 -11.73 -9.54
N ARG A 76 12.68 -11.21 -8.69
CA ARG A 76 12.97 -10.05 -7.85
C ARG A 76 12.21 -10.15 -6.54
N LEU A 77 12.94 -10.00 -5.42
CA LEU A 77 12.32 -9.70 -4.13
C LEU A 77 11.97 -8.21 -4.08
N THR A 78 10.92 -7.80 -4.79
CA THR A 78 10.41 -6.41 -4.84
C THR A 78 9.60 -6.04 -3.59
N GLY A 79 10.17 -6.34 -2.43
CA GLY A 79 9.55 -6.11 -1.13
C GLY A 79 10.23 -4.97 -0.38
N SER A 80 9.49 -4.41 0.58
CA SER A 80 10.03 -3.52 1.60
C SER A 80 11.13 -4.15 2.47
N ALA A 81 11.31 -5.47 2.37
CA ALA A 81 12.34 -6.24 3.07
C ALA A 81 13.77 -5.67 2.92
N VAL A 82 14.12 -5.17 1.73
CA VAL A 82 15.46 -4.61 1.46
C VAL A 82 15.44 -3.09 1.68
N SER A 83 14.52 -2.40 1.01
CA SER A 83 14.50 -0.93 0.96
C SER A 83 13.97 -0.28 2.24
N LYS A 84 13.25 -1.02 3.08
CA LYS A 84 12.41 -0.50 4.18
C LYS A 84 11.40 0.56 3.69
N ARG A 85 10.96 0.47 2.43
CA ARG A 85 9.96 1.36 1.80
C ARG A 85 8.80 0.54 1.22
N ILE A 86 7.62 1.13 1.11
CA ILE A 86 6.49 0.52 0.39
C ILE A 86 6.90 0.29 -1.08
N PRO A 87 6.61 -0.88 -1.67
CA PRO A 87 6.86 -1.13 -3.09
C PRO A 87 6.20 -0.07 -3.97
N THR A 88 6.87 0.33 -5.06
CA THR A 88 6.33 1.31 -6.02
C THR A 88 4.95 0.87 -6.50
N LEU A 89 3.96 1.76 -6.33
CA LEU A 89 2.60 1.55 -6.81
C LEU A 89 2.59 1.58 -8.35
N ARG A 90 1.77 0.74 -8.96
CA ARG A 90 1.72 0.58 -10.43
C ARG A 90 0.29 0.65 -10.94
N MET A 91 0.12 1.14 -12.16
CA MET A 91 -1.18 1.19 -12.87
C MET A 91 -1.92 -0.14 -12.92
N SER A 92 -1.19 -1.27 -13.01
CA SER A 92 -1.79 -2.61 -13.09
C SER A 92 -2.68 -2.98 -11.90
N GLY A 93 -2.69 -2.18 -10.83
CA GLY A 93 -3.60 -2.38 -9.70
C GLY A 93 -3.29 -3.62 -8.86
N GLY A 94 -2.07 -4.16 -8.97
CA GLY A 94 -1.66 -5.31 -8.17
C GLY A 94 -1.75 -5.03 -6.68
N LYS A 95 -1.99 -6.09 -5.91
CA LYS A 95 -2.12 -6.00 -4.46
C LYS A 95 -0.74 -5.81 -3.81
N THR A 96 -0.60 -4.75 -3.01
CA THR A 96 0.53 -4.57 -2.11
C THR A 96 0.16 -5.18 -0.76
N TRP A 97 0.62 -6.40 -0.52
CA TRP A 97 0.23 -7.24 0.61
C TRP A 97 1.11 -6.98 1.84
N HIS A 98 0.48 -6.67 2.97
CA HIS A 98 1.13 -6.59 4.27
C HIS A 98 1.07 -7.96 4.96
N VAL A 99 2.24 -8.54 5.26
CA VAL A 99 2.32 -9.93 5.73
C VAL A 99 1.72 -10.10 7.12
N MET A 100 2.05 -9.20 8.05
CA MET A 100 1.63 -9.31 9.45
C MET A 100 0.11 -9.17 9.62
N SER A 101 -0.51 -8.14 9.00
CA SER A 101 -1.96 -7.94 9.11
C SER A 101 -2.78 -8.79 8.15
N ARG A 102 -2.13 -9.53 7.24
CA ARG A 102 -2.77 -10.42 6.26
C ARG A 102 -3.86 -9.72 5.43
N ARG A 103 -3.54 -8.52 4.96
CA ARG A 103 -4.37 -7.74 4.03
C ARG A 103 -3.50 -6.97 3.06
N TRP A 104 -4.08 -6.46 1.99
CA TRP A 104 -3.41 -5.50 1.11
C TRP A 104 -3.63 -4.07 1.58
N LEU A 105 -2.84 -3.15 1.02
CA LEU A 105 -3.02 -1.71 1.20
C LEU A 105 -4.31 -1.24 0.54
N THR A 106 -5.13 -0.49 1.28
CA THR A 106 -6.35 0.15 0.76
C THR A 106 -6.01 1.34 -0.14
N GLY A 107 -7.00 1.88 -0.86
CA GLY A 107 -6.83 3.13 -1.62
C GLY A 107 -6.35 4.31 -0.76
N ARG A 108 -6.88 4.46 0.47
CA ARG A 108 -6.47 5.52 1.41
C ARG A 108 -5.01 5.39 1.79
N GLU A 109 -4.57 4.20 2.17
CA GLU A 109 -3.19 3.94 2.59
C GLU A 109 -2.18 4.11 1.44
N LYS A 110 -2.58 3.76 0.22
CA LYS A 110 -1.79 4.05 -0.99
C LYS A 110 -1.59 5.56 -1.19
N LEU A 111 -2.65 6.36 -1.07
CA LEU A 111 -2.56 7.82 -1.14
C LEU A 111 -1.74 8.40 0.01
N ALA A 112 -1.89 7.89 1.24
CA ALA A 112 -1.04 8.27 2.38
C ALA A 112 0.45 8.02 2.08
N SER A 113 0.79 6.89 1.46
CA SER A 113 2.17 6.56 1.08
C SER A 113 2.77 7.49 0.01
N LEU A 114 1.92 8.21 -0.72
CA LEU A 114 2.30 9.22 -1.71
C LEU A 114 2.32 10.64 -1.12
N GLY A 115 2.06 10.80 0.19
CA GLY A 115 2.09 12.09 0.87
C GLY A 115 0.80 12.90 0.75
N PHE A 116 -0.32 12.29 0.34
CA PHE A 116 -1.61 12.99 0.34
C PHE A 116 -2.16 13.15 1.77
N PRO A 117 -2.86 14.26 2.07
CA PRO A 117 -3.41 14.57 3.40
C PRO A 117 -4.71 13.77 3.66
N VAL A 118 -4.62 12.45 3.73
CA VAL A 118 -5.77 11.55 3.91
C VAL A 118 -6.09 11.25 5.38
N THR A 119 -5.45 11.94 6.31
CA THR A 119 -5.78 11.90 7.73
C THR A 119 -5.87 13.34 8.25
N ALA A 120 -6.73 13.58 9.24
CA ALA A 120 -6.89 14.90 9.84
C ALA A 120 -5.56 15.49 10.33
N SER A 121 -4.72 14.68 10.98
CA SER A 121 -3.40 15.12 11.46
C SER A 121 -2.45 15.52 10.32
N ALA A 122 -2.44 14.79 9.20
CA ALA A 122 -1.62 15.14 8.05
C ALA A 122 -2.15 16.42 7.36
N ALA A 123 -3.47 16.53 7.24
CA ALA A 123 -4.15 17.69 6.65
C ALA A 123 -3.87 18.99 7.44
N ASP A 124 -4.03 18.92 8.77
CA ASP A 124 -3.72 20.01 9.70
C ASP A 124 -2.26 20.45 9.60
N SER A 125 -1.32 19.48 9.62
CA SER A 125 0.11 19.75 9.46
C SER A 125 0.47 20.42 8.13
N MET A 126 -0.31 20.16 7.09
CA MET A 126 -0.13 20.73 5.75
C MET A 126 -0.89 22.05 5.54
N GLY A 127 -1.75 22.45 6.48
CA GLY A 127 -2.60 23.64 6.34
C GLY A 127 -3.64 23.52 5.22
N VAL A 128 -4.11 22.29 4.93
CA VAL A 128 -5.10 22.02 3.88
C VAL A 128 -6.24 21.14 4.40
N PRO A 129 -7.42 21.13 3.75
CA PRO A 129 -8.49 20.20 4.11
C PRO A 129 -8.07 18.73 3.93
N GLU A 130 -8.62 17.84 4.77
CA GLU A 130 -8.43 16.39 4.61
C GLU A 130 -9.01 15.92 3.27
N LEU A 131 -8.26 15.10 2.54
CA LEU A 131 -8.68 14.51 1.28
C LEU A 131 -9.67 13.36 1.54
N PRO A 132 -10.96 13.48 1.17
CA PRO A 132 -11.93 12.42 1.40
C PRO A 132 -11.68 11.25 0.45
N VAL A 133 -11.45 10.05 1.00
CA VAL A 133 -11.25 8.82 0.22
C VAL A 133 -12.52 7.95 0.27
N ARG A 134 -13.60 8.41 -0.37
CA ARG A 134 -14.89 7.68 -0.40
C ARG A 134 -14.92 6.55 -1.43
N ASP A 135 -14.23 6.74 -2.55
CA ASP A 135 -14.14 5.76 -3.63
C ASP A 135 -12.75 5.09 -3.59
N THR A 136 -12.68 3.96 -2.88
CA THR A 136 -11.43 3.21 -2.67
C THR A 136 -10.82 2.68 -3.97
N LYS A 137 -11.67 2.28 -4.92
CA LYS A 137 -11.26 1.78 -6.23
C LYS A 137 -10.62 2.88 -7.06
N ARG A 138 -11.25 4.05 -7.16
CA ARG A 138 -10.70 5.21 -7.86
C ARG A 138 -9.43 5.71 -7.18
N ALA A 139 -9.39 5.77 -5.85
CA ALA A 139 -8.20 6.13 -5.10
C ALA A 139 -7.03 5.19 -5.40
N SER A 140 -7.27 3.88 -5.41
CA SER A 140 -6.28 2.88 -5.79
C SER A 140 -5.80 3.04 -7.24
N ALA A 141 -6.71 3.29 -8.19
CA ALA A 141 -6.35 3.48 -9.60
C ALA A 141 -5.48 4.74 -9.81
N ILE A 142 -5.85 5.86 -9.19
CA ILE A 142 -5.13 7.13 -9.27
C ILE A 142 -3.73 7.00 -8.65
N SER A 143 -3.61 6.30 -7.51
CA SER A 143 -2.33 6.13 -6.81
C SER A 143 -1.24 5.45 -7.66
N GLY A 144 -1.61 4.63 -8.65
CA GLY A 144 -0.64 3.99 -9.55
C GLY A 144 0.03 4.93 -10.56
N ASN A 145 -0.53 6.13 -10.76
CA ASN A 145 -0.04 7.15 -11.71
C ASN A 145 0.38 8.46 -11.04
N CYS A 146 0.05 8.64 -9.76
CA CYS A 146 0.41 9.84 -9.04
C CYS A 146 1.91 9.92 -8.77
N MET A 147 2.44 11.13 -8.89
CA MET A 147 3.73 11.48 -8.30
C MET A 147 3.58 11.63 -6.79
N HIS A 148 4.67 11.42 -6.05
CA HIS A 148 4.71 11.74 -4.64
C HIS A 148 4.49 13.25 -4.44
N PHE A 149 3.69 13.63 -3.45
CA PHE A 149 3.27 15.01 -3.22
C PHE A 149 4.46 15.99 -3.13
N SER A 150 5.52 15.60 -2.40
CA SER A 150 6.73 16.42 -2.29
C SER A 150 7.45 16.63 -3.61
N THR A 151 7.40 15.67 -4.55
CA THR A 151 7.99 15.83 -5.88
C THR A 151 7.23 16.90 -6.67
N VAL A 152 5.90 16.89 -6.61
CA VAL A 152 5.06 17.89 -7.27
C VAL A 152 5.32 19.28 -6.69
N ALA A 153 5.41 19.39 -5.36
CA ALA A 153 5.69 20.66 -4.67
C ALA A 153 7.04 21.27 -5.11
N VAL A 154 8.10 20.45 -5.22
CA VAL A 154 9.40 20.91 -5.71
C VAL A 154 9.33 21.38 -7.16
N VAL A 155 8.64 20.64 -8.04
CA VAL A 155 8.48 21.04 -9.45
C VAL A 155 7.72 22.36 -9.57
N GLN A 156 6.65 22.55 -8.79
CA GLN A 156 5.89 23.79 -8.74
C GLN A 156 6.74 24.95 -8.22
N PHE A 157 7.54 24.73 -7.17
CA PHE A 157 8.44 25.75 -6.63
C PHE A 157 9.49 26.18 -7.66
N VAL A 158 10.13 25.23 -8.35
CA VAL A 158 11.08 25.54 -9.43
C VAL A 158 10.40 26.34 -10.54
N ALA A 159 9.19 25.96 -10.96
CA ALA A 159 8.44 26.69 -11.98
C ALA A 159 8.13 28.14 -11.56
N LEU A 160 7.78 28.38 -10.29
CA LEU A 160 7.53 29.72 -9.75
C LEU A 160 8.81 30.57 -9.69
N VAL A 161 9.95 29.98 -9.32
CA VAL A 161 11.23 30.70 -9.27
C VAL A 161 11.69 31.11 -10.67
N CYS A 162 11.49 30.25 -11.68
CA CYS A 162 11.87 30.56 -13.06
C CYS A 162 10.93 31.51 -13.80
N TYR A 163 9.75 31.79 -13.24
CA TYR A 163 8.79 32.73 -13.83
C TYR A 163 9.07 34.19 -13.45
N ASN A 164 9.79 34.41 -12.35
CA ASN A 164 10.25 35.73 -11.90
C ASN A 164 11.57 36.13 -12.59
#